data_AF-A0A0M2NB37-F1
#
_entry.id   AF-A0A0M2NB37-F1
#
_cell.length_a   1.000
_cell.length_b   1.000
_cell.length_c   1.000
_cell.angle_alpha   90.00
_cell.angle_beta   90.00
_cell.angle_gamma   90.00
#
_symmetry.space_group_name_H-M   'P 1'
#
loop_
_entity.id
_entity.type
_entity.pdbx_description
1 polymer ?
#
loop_
_entity_poly.entity_id
_entity_poly.type
_entity_poly.pdbx_seq_one_letter_code
_entity_poly.pdbx_strand_id
1 'polypeptide(L)'
;MAKDIENNELNLMISVVKKYYELGMNQEQIAKEEFISKSSVCRLIKKAVDNGYVKFQINYPVESVKTLENEFHRMFDLDKVFITPTYTEDADIRLKDTCKSVAGDICKIVKPDDIIGVTWGTTMEQLANTIMTIPNTKKCSKVVLINGSVAGDISSTKSSQIVEQFSQFFSAQGFLLPVPLVVDNKRIAQAIQMDSHVKYVMDLAHESQLAIVSVGAVSYESVLRTRSAYSKEDFDEIMALGAVGDIAGRCFDINGKQVSKPVIDRTIGLKTEDIKSKKVRIGVAVGEKKVKAIIGALRGGIINRFYTDEITAQEVIKVFKNIQREEKQ
;
A
#
# COMPACT_ATOMS: atom_id res chain seq x y z
N MET A 1 26.47 7.35 -39.06
CA MET A 1 27.17 8.41 -38.30
C MET A 1 26.51 8.71 -36.97
N ALA A 2 25.32 9.35 -36.88
CA ALA A 2 24.71 9.70 -35.59
C ALA A 2 24.43 8.47 -34.70
N LYS A 3 23.87 7.40 -35.28
CA LYS A 3 23.63 6.10 -34.61
C LYS A 3 24.91 5.40 -34.14
N ASP A 4 26.01 5.54 -34.88
CA ASP A 4 27.29 4.90 -34.55
C ASP A 4 28.01 5.64 -33.40
N ILE A 5 27.86 6.96 -33.34
CA ILE A 5 28.37 7.81 -32.26
C ILE A 5 27.57 7.58 -30.97
N GLU A 6 26.24 7.49 -31.06
CA GLU A 6 25.38 7.13 -29.92
C GLU A 6 25.71 5.74 -29.35
N ASN A 7 25.94 4.74 -30.21
CA ASN A 7 26.36 3.42 -29.78
C ASN A 7 27.72 3.44 -29.07
N ASN A 8 28.65 4.29 -29.51
CA ASN A 8 29.98 4.37 -28.92
C ASN A 8 29.97 5.05 -27.55
N GLU A 9 29.18 6.12 -27.39
CA GLU A 9 29.01 6.77 -26.08
C GLU A 9 28.29 5.84 -25.07
N LEU A 10 27.27 5.10 -25.52
CA LEU A 10 26.59 4.11 -24.68
C LEU A 10 27.56 3.01 -24.23
N ASN A 11 28.34 2.43 -25.15
CA ASN A 11 29.31 1.39 -24.81
C ASN A 11 30.36 1.88 -23.81
N LEU A 12 30.89 3.10 -24.02
CA LEU A 12 31.83 3.72 -23.09
C LEU A 12 31.19 3.95 -21.71
N MET A 13 29.96 4.43 -21.68
CA MET A 13 29.20 4.65 -20.44
C MET A 13 28.99 3.34 -19.68
N ILE A 14 28.61 2.26 -20.37
CA ILE A 14 28.45 0.92 -19.76
C ILE A 14 29.80 0.38 -19.25
N SER A 15 30.89 0.54 -20.00
CA SER A 15 32.24 0.17 -19.56
C SER A 15 32.62 0.88 -18.25
N VAL A 16 32.42 2.20 -18.21
CA VAL A 16 32.73 3.04 -17.06
C VAL A 16 31.96 2.59 -15.80
N VAL A 17 30.64 2.34 -15.89
CA VAL A 17 29.87 1.95 -14.71
C VAL A 17 30.18 0.53 -14.24
N LYS A 18 30.51 -0.41 -15.14
CA LYS A 18 30.98 -1.74 -14.75
C LYS A 18 32.33 -1.67 -14.02
N LYS A 19 33.28 -0.92 -14.55
CA LYS A 19 34.58 -0.70 -13.88
C LYS A 19 34.43 -0.06 -12.50
N TYR A 20 33.52 0.90 -12.36
CA TYR A 20 33.29 1.58 -11.09
C TYR A 20 32.56 0.70 -10.06
N TYR A 21 31.40 0.14 -10.42
CA TYR A 21 30.53 -0.56 -9.47
C TYR A 21 30.82 -2.06 -9.33
N GLU A 22 31.25 -2.75 -10.40
CA GLU A 22 31.51 -4.19 -10.36
C GLU A 22 32.98 -4.50 -10.07
N LEU A 23 33.92 -3.72 -10.63
CA LEU A 23 35.36 -3.92 -10.42
C LEU A 23 35.94 -3.07 -9.28
N GLY A 24 35.15 -2.18 -8.68
CA GLY A 24 35.58 -1.35 -7.55
C GLY A 24 36.71 -0.35 -7.89
N MET A 25 36.91 -0.04 -9.17
CA MET A 25 37.92 0.92 -9.60
C MET A 25 37.53 2.34 -9.20
N ASN A 26 38.52 3.14 -8.80
CA ASN A 26 38.28 4.56 -8.57
C ASN A 26 38.26 5.34 -9.91
N GLN A 27 37.67 6.54 -9.90
CA GLN A 27 37.48 7.34 -11.12
C GLN A 27 38.79 7.73 -11.82
N GLU A 28 39.92 7.77 -11.10
CA GLU A 28 41.23 8.09 -11.69
C GLU A 28 41.83 6.90 -12.44
N GLN A 29 41.64 5.68 -11.92
CA GLN A 29 42.02 4.46 -12.61
C GLN A 29 41.23 4.31 -13.91
N ILE A 30 39.91 4.52 -13.84
CA ILE A 30 39.03 4.44 -15.01
C ILE A 30 39.40 5.49 -16.06
N ALA A 31 39.66 6.72 -15.63
CA ALA A 31 40.07 7.82 -16.51
C ALA A 31 41.33 7.48 -17.31
N LYS A 32 42.35 6.91 -16.65
CA LYS A 32 43.59 6.48 -17.31
C LYS A 32 43.36 5.34 -18.31
N GLU A 33 42.57 4.35 -17.93
CA GLU A 33 42.35 3.16 -18.76
C GLU A 33 41.46 3.44 -19.99
N GLU A 34 40.46 4.29 -19.83
CA GLU A 34 39.53 4.68 -20.91
C GLU A 34 40.05 5.89 -21.72
N PHE A 35 41.25 6.40 -21.41
CA PHE A 35 41.85 7.58 -22.05
C PHE A 35 40.95 8.82 -22.05
N ILE A 36 40.22 9.05 -20.95
CA ILE A 36 39.31 10.19 -20.76
C ILE A 36 39.63 10.94 -19.45
N SER A 37 39.08 12.15 -19.28
CA SER A 37 39.24 12.89 -18.03
C SER A 37 38.42 12.28 -16.88
N LYS A 38 38.87 12.45 -15.63
CA LYS A 38 38.09 12.12 -14.41
C LYS A 38 36.71 12.78 -14.41
N SER A 39 36.62 14.02 -14.92
CA SER A 39 35.35 14.72 -15.08
C SER A 39 34.42 14.03 -16.10
N SER A 40 34.97 13.46 -17.18
CA SER A 40 34.21 12.67 -18.14
C SER A 40 33.70 11.37 -17.52
N VAL A 41 34.53 10.68 -16.72
CA VAL A 41 34.11 9.49 -15.95
C VAL A 41 32.93 9.82 -15.02
N CYS A 42 33.06 10.87 -14.22
CA CYS A 42 31.98 11.31 -13.31
C CYS A 42 30.69 11.64 -14.06
N ARG A 43 30.80 12.36 -15.19
CA ARG A 43 29.66 12.67 -16.07
C ARG A 43 29.01 11.41 -16.65
N LEU A 44 29.80 10.43 -17.10
CA LEU A 44 29.30 9.18 -17.65
C LEU A 44 28.60 8.31 -16.59
N ILE A 45 29.17 8.21 -15.38
CA ILE A 45 28.50 7.53 -14.25
C ILE A 45 27.16 8.18 -13.96
N LYS A 46 27.14 9.52 -13.82
CA LYS A 46 25.90 10.27 -13.59
C LYS A 46 24.89 10.06 -14.71
N LYS A 47 25.32 10.18 -15.98
CA LYS A 47 24.47 9.96 -17.16
C LYS A 47 23.90 8.55 -17.18
N ALA A 48 24.66 7.54 -16.75
CA ALA A 48 24.19 6.16 -16.67
C ALA A 48 23.12 5.96 -15.58
N VAL A 49 23.29 6.61 -14.43
CA VAL A 49 22.28 6.64 -13.35
C VAL A 49 21.03 7.37 -13.83
N ASP A 50 21.17 8.55 -14.42
CA ASP A 50 20.07 9.37 -14.92
C ASP A 50 19.29 8.64 -16.04
N ASN A 51 19.98 7.88 -16.90
CA ASN A 51 19.38 7.05 -17.94
C ASN A 51 18.80 5.72 -17.40
N GLY A 52 18.94 5.42 -16.11
CA GLY A 52 18.41 4.21 -15.48
C GLY A 52 19.18 2.91 -15.78
N TYR A 53 20.39 3.01 -16.37
CA TYR A 53 21.28 1.87 -16.59
C TYR A 53 21.88 1.33 -15.29
N VAL A 54 21.96 2.17 -14.26
CA VAL A 54 22.37 1.78 -12.91
C VAL A 54 21.18 1.95 -11.97
N LYS A 55 20.82 0.89 -11.27
CA LYS A 55 19.79 0.90 -10.22
C LYS A 55 20.43 0.51 -8.89
N PHE A 56 20.19 1.32 -7.86
CA PHE A 56 20.65 1.03 -6.51
C PHE A 56 19.59 0.25 -5.75
N GLN A 57 20.00 -0.89 -5.19
CA GLN A 57 19.19 -1.65 -4.27
C GLN A 57 19.92 -1.76 -2.94
N ILE A 58 19.30 -1.27 -1.88
CA ILE A 58 19.82 -1.39 -0.52
C ILE A 58 19.06 -2.54 0.16
N ASN A 59 19.78 -3.63 0.42
CA ASN A 59 19.27 -4.81 1.10
C ASN A 59 19.85 -4.88 2.51
N TYR A 60 19.00 -4.81 3.52
CA TYR A 60 19.37 -4.92 4.93
C TYR A 60 18.28 -5.72 5.68
N PRO A 61 18.63 -6.41 6.79
CA PRO A 61 17.63 -7.10 7.59
C PRO A 61 16.72 -6.06 8.24
N VAL A 62 15.42 -6.12 7.94
CA VAL A 62 14.44 -5.27 8.61
C VAL A 62 14.07 -5.91 9.94
N GLU A 63 14.71 -5.47 11.01
CA GLU A 63 14.33 -5.82 12.38
C GLU A 63 13.24 -4.86 12.85
N SER A 64 12.32 -5.34 13.69
CA SER A 64 11.21 -4.51 14.16
C SER A 64 11.47 -3.89 15.53
N VAL A 65 10.83 -2.74 15.80
CA VAL A 65 10.95 -2.03 17.08
C VAL A 65 10.08 -2.71 18.14
N LYS A 66 10.63 -3.75 18.81
CA LYS A 66 9.91 -4.62 19.76
C LYS A 66 9.26 -3.90 20.93
N THR A 67 9.87 -2.83 21.43
CA THR A 67 9.31 -2.04 22.54
C THR A 67 7.99 -1.39 22.15
N LEU A 68 7.88 -0.85 20.94
CA LEU A 68 6.65 -0.25 20.42
C LEU A 68 5.60 -1.31 20.07
N GLU A 69 6.00 -2.46 19.52
CA GLU A 69 5.09 -3.59 19.30
C GLU A 69 4.40 -4.04 20.59
N ASN A 70 5.16 -4.14 21.69
CA ASN A 70 4.61 -4.52 22.99
C ASN A 70 3.60 -3.50 23.53
N GLU A 71 3.83 -2.19 23.31
CA GLU A 71 2.85 -1.16 23.67
C GLU A 71 1.57 -1.29 22.84
N PHE A 72 1.67 -1.55 21.53
CA PHE A 72 0.51 -1.78 20.66
C PHE A 72 -0.30 -3.01 21.11
N HIS A 73 0.35 -4.13 21.43
CA HIS A 73 -0.33 -5.33 21.95
C HIS A 73 -1.03 -5.09 23.30
N ARG A 74 -0.55 -4.15 24.12
CA ARG A 74 -1.24 -3.77 25.37
C ARG A 74 -2.46 -2.89 25.12
N MET A 75 -2.43 -2.09 24.05
CA MET A 75 -3.44 -1.08 23.75
C MET A 75 -4.56 -1.58 22.83
N PHE A 76 -4.25 -2.52 21.93
CA PHE A 76 -5.13 -2.99 20.87
C PHE A 76 -5.13 -4.52 20.79
N ASP A 77 -6.26 -5.09 20.41
CA ASP A 77 -6.40 -6.53 20.18
C ASP A 77 -5.87 -6.89 18.77
N LEU A 78 -4.59 -7.24 18.72
CA LEU A 78 -3.87 -7.54 17.48
C LEU A 78 -3.25 -8.94 17.53
N ASP A 79 -3.49 -9.74 16.49
CA ASP A 79 -2.75 -10.97 16.21
C ASP A 79 -1.26 -10.68 16.00
N LYS A 80 -0.97 -9.54 15.36
CA LYS A 80 0.40 -9.12 15.03
C LYS A 80 0.48 -7.60 14.85
N VAL A 81 1.58 -7.03 15.32
CA VAL A 81 2.03 -5.72 14.89
C VAL A 81 3.49 -5.81 14.46
N PHE A 82 3.86 -5.09 13.41
CA PHE A 82 5.24 -4.94 12.98
C PHE A 82 5.56 -3.45 12.84
N ILE A 83 6.50 -2.96 13.65
CA ILE A 83 6.93 -1.56 13.62
C ILE A 83 8.29 -1.48 12.93
N THR A 84 8.32 -0.88 11.74
CA THR A 84 9.54 -0.72 10.96
C THR A 84 10.36 0.46 11.51
N PRO A 85 11.65 0.28 11.84
CA PRO A 85 12.52 1.36 12.30
C PRO A 85 12.58 2.49 11.28
N THR A 86 12.71 3.72 11.77
CA THR A 86 12.84 4.87 10.88
C THR A 86 14.30 5.30 10.75
N TYR A 87 14.85 5.24 9.54
CA TYR A 87 16.20 5.73 9.24
C TYR A 87 16.22 7.12 8.57
N THR A 88 15.05 7.63 8.19
CA THR A 88 14.87 8.92 7.52
C THR A 88 13.46 9.46 7.76
N GLU A 89 13.30 10.78 7.81
CA GLU A 89 12.00 11.43 7.93
C GLU A 89 11.21 11.48 6.60
N ASP A 90 11.76 10.96 5.50
CA ASP A 90 11.06 10.89 4.21
C ASP A 90 9.93 9.84 4.25
N ALA A 91 8.68 10.29 4.08
CA ALA A 91 7.50 9.44 4.20
C ALA A 91 7.40 8.35 3.13
N ASP A 92 7.91 8.59 1.91
CA ASP A 92 7.86 7.61 0.82
C ASP A 92 8.87 6.49 1.06
N ILE A 93 10.06 6.83 1.57
CA ILE A 93 11.05 5.84 1.99
C ILE A 93 10.51 5.02 3.17
N ARG A 94 9.92 5.65 4.19
CA ARG A 94 9.31 4.92 5.32
C ARG A 94 8.20 3.97 4.87
N LEU A 95 7.34 4.41 3.94
CA LEU A 95 6.29 3.56 3.37
C LEU A 95 6.89 2.39 2.60
N LYS A 96 7.91 2.63 1.77
CA LYS A 96 8.62 1.59 1.04
C LYS A 96 9.24 0.55 1.97
N ASP A 97 9.91 0.98 3.03
CA ASP A 97 10.54 0.08 3.99
C ASP A 97 9.49 -0.70 4.80
N THR A 98 8.38 -0.07 5.18
CA THR A 98 7.23 -0.77 5.80
C THR A 98 6.64 -1.82 4.85
N CYS A 99 6.53 -1.53 3.55
CA CYS A 99 6.06 -2.49 2.55
C CYS A 99 7.02 -3.68 2.38
N LYS A 100 8.34 -3.48 2.56
CA LYS A 100 9.31 -4.59 2.58
C LYS A 100 9.06 -5.52 3.76
N SER A 101 8.74 -4.97 4.94
CA SER A 101 8.37 -5.76 6.12
C SER A 101 7.13 -6.63 5.86
N VAL A 102 6.11 -6.06 5.21
CA VAL A 102 4.91 -6.81 4.81
C VAL A 102 5.27 -7.91 3.80
N ALA A 103 6.05 -7.57 2.77
CA ALA A 103 6.47 -8.51 1.73
C ALA A 103 7.30 -9.68 2.31
N GLY A 104 8.15 -9.43 3.30
CA GLY A 104 8.91 -10.48 3.99
C GLY A 104 8.05 -11.46 4.81
N ASP A 105 6.84 -11.05 5.18
CA ASP A 105 5.92 -11.87 5.97
C ASP A 105 4.78 -12.47 5.16
N ILE A 106 4.40 -11.88 4.03
CA ILE A 106 3.23 -12.31 3.25
C ILE A 106 3.35 -13.79 2.83
N CYS A 107 4.54 -14.24 2.45
CA CYS A 107 4.83 -15.64 2.10
C CYS A 107 4.77 -16.61 3.30
N LYS A 108 4.78 -16.12 4.54
CA LYS A 108 4.60 -16.95 5.74
C LYS A 108 3.13 -17.10 6.11
N ILE A 109 2.30 -16.18 5.62
CA ILE A 109 0.88 -16.07 5.99
C ILE A 109 0.00 -16.77 4.95
N VAL A 110 0.30 -16.58 3.67
CA VAL A 110 -0.49 -17.10 2.53
C VAL A 110 -0.34 -18.62 2.37
N LYS A 111 -1.47 -19.29 2.13
CA LYS A 111 -1.57 -20.72 1.83
C LYS A 111 -2.00 -20.96 0.36
N PRO A 112 -1.69 -22.14 -0.19
CA PRO A 112 -1.98 -22.48 -1.60
C PRO A 112 -3.43 -22.25 -2.05
N ASP A 113 -4.42 -22.54 -1.21
CA ASP A 113 -5.84 -22.45 -1.57
C ASP A 113 -6.49 -21.12 -1.15
N ASP A 114 -5.71 -20.20 -0.57
CA ASP A 114 -6.27 -18.92 -0.11
C ASP A 114 -6.71 -18.05 -1.31
N ILE A 115 -7.79 -17.31 -1.08
CA ILE A 115 -8.20 -16.16 -1.87
C ILE A 115 -7.78 -14.91 -1.09
N ILE A 116 -6.97 -14.06 -1.73
CA ILE A 116 -6.46 -12.82 -1.14
C ILE A 116 -7.33 -11.66 -1.63
N GLY A 117 -8.03 -11.01 -0.71
CA GLY A 117 -8.69 -9.74 -0.94
C GLY A 117 -7.70 -8.59 -0.84
N VAL A 118 -7.65 -7.71 -1.84
CA VAL A 118 -6.81 -6.49 -1.85
C VAL A 118 -7.65 -5.25 -2.11
N THR A 119 -7.22 -4.10 -1.59
CA THR A 119 -7.74 -2.79 -1.99
C THR A 119 -6.79 -2.11 -2.97
N TRP A 120 -7.18 -0.94 -3.47
CA TRP A 120 -6.31 -0.04 -4.23
C TRP A 120 -5.79 1.13 -3.38
N GLY A 121 -4.88 1.93 -3.94
CA GLY A 121 -4.33 3.13 -3.29
C GLY A 121 -2.80 3.13 -3.27
N THR A 122 -2.20 4.27 -2.89
CA THR A 122 -0.73 4.47 -2.97
C THR A 122 0.05 3.46 -2.13
N THR A 123 -0.44 3.14 -0.93
CA THR A 123 0.16 2.10 -0.08
C THR A 123 0.09 0.70 -0.72
N MET A 124 -1.03 0.36 -1.35
CA MET A 124 -1.21 -0.94 -2.00
C MET A 124 -0.40 -1.05 -3.30
N GLU A 125 -0.28 0.04 -4.06
CA GLU A 125 0.62 0.13 -5.22
C GLU A 125 2.08 -0.06 -4.80
N GLN A 126 2.53 0.65 -3.75
CA GLN A 126 3.87 0.48 -3.23
C GLN A 126 4.13 -0.96 -2.76
N LEU A 127 3.17 -1.58 -2.09
CA LEU A 127 3.27 -2.98 -1.67
C LEU A 127 3.35 -3.93 -2.87
N ALA A 128 2.48 -3.77 -3.87
CA ALA A 128 2.47 -4.56 -5.10
C ALA A 128 3.81 -4.45 -5.86
N ASN A 129 4.39 -3.25 -5.96
CA ASN A 129 5.72 -3.06 -6.52
C ASN A 129 6.81 -3.72 -5.67
N THR A 130 6.66 -3.69 -4.34
CA THR A 130 7.67 -4.22 -3.40
C THR A 130 7.71 -5.74 -3.42
N ILE A 131 6.56 -6.44 -3.43
CA ILE A 131 6.54 -7.91 -3.48
C ILE A 131 7.23 -8.46 -4.73
N MET A 132 7.15 -7.74 -5.86
CA MET A 132 7.81 -8.13 -7.11
C MET A 132 9.35 -8.09 -7.04
N THR A 133 9.92 -7.50 -5.98
CA THR A 133 11.38 -7.41 -5.79
C THR A 133 11.95 -8.52 -4.90
N ILE A 134 11.10 -9.36 -4.31
CA ILE A 134 11.52 -10.45 -3.43
C ILE A 134 11.26 -11.81 -4.07
N PRO A 135 12.01 -12.87 -3.68
CA PRO A 135 11.72 -14.23 -4.12
C PRO A 135 10.36 -14.69 -3.64
N ASN A 136 9.49 -15.13 -4.55
CA ASN A 136 8.26 -15.80 -4.17
C ASN A 136 8.53 -17.26 -3.79
N THR A 137 7.96 -17.70 -2.67
CA THR A 137 8.05 -19.08 -2.16
C THR A 137 6.69 -19.75 -1.98
N LYS A 138 5.59 -19.08 -2.36
CA LYS A 138 4.21 -19.53 -2.13
C LYS A 138 3.33 -19.34 -3.35
N LYS A 139 2.18 -20.00 -3.31
CA LYS A 139 1.08 -19.77 -4.25
C LYS A 139 -0.18 -19.46 -3.48
N CYS A 140 -1.13 -18.81 -4.14
CA CYS A 140 -2.52 -18.74 -3.69
C CYS A 140 -3.44 -19.06 -4.87
N SER A 141 -4.72 -19.30 -4.60
CA SER A 141 -5.69 -19.67 -5.63
C SER A 141 -6.10 -18.45 -6.45
N LYS A 142 -6.47 -17.36 -5.76
CA LYS A 142 -7.02 -16.16 -6.39
C LYS A 142 -6.62 -14.89 -5.65
N VAL A 143 -6.60 -13.78 -6.39
CA VAL A 143 -6.49 -12.42 -5.88
C VAL A 143 -7.71 -11.64 -6.37
N VAL A 144 -8.41 -10.96 -5.46
CA VAL A 144 -9.65 -10.25 -5.77
C VAL A 144 -9.64 -8.84 -5.20
N LEU A 145 -10.06 -7.86 -6.00
CA LEU A 145 -10.28 -6.50 -5.53
C LEU A 145 -11.58 -6.44 -4.71
N ILE A 146 -11.50 -5.98 -3.45
CA ILE A 146 -12.64 -6.05 -2.51
C ILE A 146 -13.51 -4.80 -2.47
N ASN A 147 -13.16 -3.77 -3.26
CA ASN A 147 -13.90 -2.52 -3.34
C ASN A 147 -14.04 -2.03 -4.79
N GLY A 148 -15.11 -1.30 -5.07
CA GLY A 148 -15.33 -0.71 -6.38
C GLY A 148 -14.23 0.30 -6.75
N SER A 149 -14.18 0.63 -8.03
CA SER A 149 -13.21 1.57 -8.59
C SER A 149 -13.70 3.01 -8.43
N VAL A 150 -12.79 3.97 -8.28
CA VAL A 150 -13.17 5.39 -8.36
C VAL A 150 -13.29 5.82 -9.82
N ALA A 151 -14.18 6.78 -10.09
CA ALA A 151 -14.24 7.43 -11.39
C ALA A 151 -12.96 8.28 -11.60
N GLY A 152 -12.38 8.21 -12.80
CA GLY A 152 -11.15 8.91 -13.15
C GLY A 152 -10.31 8.12 -14.15
N ASP A 153 -9.10 8.60 -14.42
CA ASP A 153 -8.16 7.91 -15.30
C ASP A 153 -7.73 6.55 -14.71
N ILE A 154 -7.43 5.57 -15.58
CA ILE A 154 -6.91 4.23 -15.26
C ILE A 154 -5.68 4.32 -14.34
N SER A 155 -4.86 5.36 -14.53
CA SER A 155 -3.68 5.63 -13.71
C SER A 155 -3.99 5.99 -12.26
N SER A 156 -5.22 6.41 -11.97
CA SER A 156 -5.57 6.98 -10.67
C SER A 156 -5.40 5.93 -9.57
N THR A 157 -6.16 4.83 -9.57
CA THR A 157 -6.12 3.86 -8.46
C THR A 157 -5.11 2.74 -8.60
N LYS A 158 -4.56 2.53 -9.81
CA LYS A 158 -3.63 1.43 -10.11
C LYS A 158 -4.21 0.06 -9.73
N SER A 159 -5.53 -0.06 -9.65
CA SER A 159 -6.25 -1.26 -9.19
C SER A 159 -5.90 -2.49 -10.04
N SER A 160 -5.90 -2.34 -11.37
CA SER A 160 -5.50 -3.40 -12.30
C SER A 160 -4.05 -3.84 -12.08
N GLN A 161 -3.13 -2.88 -11.95
CA GLN A 161 -1.70 -3.16 -11.72
C GLN A 161 -1.49 -3.89 -10.38
N ILE A 162 -2.19 -3.50 -9.32
CA ILE A 162 -2.12 -4.16 -8.01
C ILE A 162 -2.57 -5.61 -8.13
N VAL A 163 -3.75 -5.86 -8.71
CA VAL A 163 -4.26 -7.23 -8.88
C VAL A 163 -3.34 -8.05 -9.78
N GLU A 164 -2.83 -7.48 -10.87
CA GLU A 164 -1.90 -8.13 -11.80
C GLU A 164 -0.60 -8.54 -11.10
N GLN A 165 0.05 -7.61 -10.39
CA GLN A 165 1.31 -7.89 -9.68
C GLN A 165 1.13 -8.90 -8.57
N PHE A 166 0.07 -8.80 -7.76
CA PHE A 166 -0.22 -9.82 -6.74
C PHE A 166 -0.51 -11.19 -7.37
N SER A 167 -1.28 -11.23 -8.46
CA SER A 167 -1.60 -12.47 -9.18
C SER A 167 -0.35 -13.09 -9.80
N GLN A 168 0.50 -12.29 -10.43
CA GLN A 168 1.78 -12.72 -10.98
C GLN A 168 2.70 -13.23 -9.87
N PHE A 169 2.85 -12.47 -8.78
CA PHE A 169 3.68 -12.83 -7.66
C PHE A 169 3.27 -14.20 -7.11
N PHE A 170 1.98 -14.42 -6.81
CA PHE A 170 1.49 -15.69 -6.24
C PHE A 170 1.11 -16.77 -7.25
N SER A 171 1.31 -16.55 -8.56
CA SER A 171 0.84 -17.46 -9.62
C SER A 171 -0.67 -17.78 -9.51
N ALA A 172 -1.48 -16.77 -9.22
CA ALA A 172 -2.90 -16.87 -8.93
C ALA A 172 -3.76 -16.26 -10.05
N GLN A 173 -5.07 -16.55 -10.04
CA GLN A 173 -6.01 -15.85 -10.91
C GLN A 173 -6.42 -14.50 -10.31
N GLY A 174 -6.37 -13.43 -11.11
CA GLY A 174 -6.75 -12.08 -10.69
C GLY A 174 -8.16 -11.69 -11.09
N PHE A 175 -8.91 -11.09 -10.16
CA PHE A 175 -10.29 -10.63 -10.37
C PHE A 175 -10.46 -9.17 -9.96
N LEU A 176 -10.91 -8.33 -10.89
CA LEU A 176 -11.31 -6.95 -10.62
C LEU A 176 -12.81 -6.90 -10.37
N LEU A 177 -13.24 -6.02 -9.47
CA LEU A 177 -14.65 -5.71 -9.26
C LEU A 177 -15.06 -4.57 -10.22
N PRO A 178 -15.81 -4.85 -11.30
CA PRO A 178 -15.98 -3.93 -12.43
C PRO A 178 -17.13 -2.94 -12.20
N VAL A 179 -17.11 -2.25 -11.05
CA VAL A 179 -18.19 -1.34 -10.62
C VAL A 179 -17.60 -0.06 -10.00
N PRO A 180 -18.34 1.06 -10.01
CA PRO A 180 -17.98 2.24 -9.24
C PRO A 180 -17.96 1.94 -7.74
N LEU A 181 -17.09 2.61 -6.98
CA LEU A 181 -17.04 2.52 -5.53
C LEU A 181 -18.35 3.02 -4.90
N VAL A 182 -18.89 4.12 -5.40
CA VAL A 182 -20.14 4.73 -4.93
C VAL A 182 -21.02 5.02 -6.14
N VAL A 183 -22.30 4.74 -6.02
CA VAL A 183 -23.31 5.04 -7.06
C VAL A 183 -24.36 6.02 -6.53
N ASP A 184 -25.20 6.55 -7.41
CA ASP A 184 -26.10 7.67 -7.05
C ASP A 184 -27.16 7.29 -6.01
N ASN A 185 -27.63 6.04 -6.01
CA ASN A 185 -28.65 5.59 -5.07
C ASN A 185 -28.58 4.09 -4.75
N LYS A 186 -29.23 3.71 -3.65
CA LYS A 186 -29.28 2.34 -3.13
C LYS A 186 -29.85 1.34 -4.13
N ARG A 187 -30.84 1.73 -4.94
CA ARG A 187 -31.46 0.82 -5.92
C ARG A 187 -30.47 0.45 -7.02
N ILE A 188 -29.67 1.40 -7.49
CA ILE A 188 -28.56 1.14 -8.44
C ILE A 188 -27.54 0.19 -7.81
N ALA A 189 -27.13 0.46 -6.56
CA ALA A 189 -26.17 -0.39 -5.86
C ALA A 189 -26.67 -1.84 -5.75
N GLN A 190 -27.95 -2.03 -5.42
CA GLN A 190 -28.58 -3.34 -5.34
C GLN A 190 -28.67 -4.02 -6.71
N ALA A 191 -29.14 -3.30 -7.74
CA ALA A 191 -29.29 -3.85 -9.08
C ALA A 191 -27.96 -4.30 -9.69
N ILE A 192 -26.91 -3.49 -9.58
CA ILE A 192 -25.56 -3.84 -10.08
C ILE A 192 -25.00 -5.06 -9.33
N GLN A 193 -25.21 -5.16 -8.02
CA GLN A 193 -24.76 -6.32 -7.24
C GLN A 193 -25.53 -7.61 -7.56
N MET A 194 -26.69 -7.53 -8.22
CA MET A 194 -27.44 -8.69 -8.70
C MET A 194 -26.98 -9.19 -10.08
N ASP A 195 -26.21 -8.39 -10.83
CA ASP A 195 -25.60 -8.85 -12.07
C ASP A 195 -24.68 -10.06 -11.80
N SER A 196 -24.77 -11.09 -12.64
CA SER A 196 -24.07 -12.36 -12.40
C SER A 196 -22.54 -12.21 -12.39
N HIS A 197 -21.98 -11.30 -13.19
CA HIS A 197 -20.53 -11.08 -13.24
C HIS A 197 -20.05 -10.34 -11.99
N VAL A 198 -20.78 -9.30 -11.59
CA VAL A 198 -20.48 -8.55 -10.35
C VAL A 198 -20.63 -9.46 -9.13
N LYS A 199 -21.74 -10.21 -9.08
CA LYS A 199 -22.02 -11.14 -7.99
C LYS A 199 -20.92 -12.19 -7.84
N TYR A 200 -20.45 -12.78 -8.94
CA TYR A 200 -19.37 -13.76 -8.90
C TYR A 200 -18.10 -13.19 -8.25
N VAL A 201 -17.68 -11.98 -8.61
CA VAL A 201 -16.49 -11.35 -8.00
C VAL A 201 -16.74 -10.97 -6.53
N MET A 202 -17.93 -10.48 -6.21
CA MET A 202 -18.32 -10.22 -4.82
C MET A 202 -18.31 -11.47 -3.96
N ASP A 203 -18.78 -12.61 -4.47
CA ASP A 203 -18.76 -13.90 -3.78
C ASP A 203 -17.31 -14.33 -3.49
N LEU A 204 -16.39 -14.20 -4.45
CA LEU A 204 -14.96 -14.42 -4.22
C LEU A 204 -14.39 -13.50 -3.13
N ALA A 205 -14.78 -12.22 -3.13
CA ALA A 205 -14.39 -11.29 -2.09
C ALA A 205 -14.93 -11.73 -0.71
N HIS A 206 -16.16 -12.22 -0.63
CA HIS A 206 -16.75 -12.78 0.60
C HIS A 206 -16.08 -14.09 1.05
N GLU A 207 -15.62 -14.93 0.12
CA GLU A 207 -14.91 -16.18 0.39
C GLU A 207 -13.44 -15.98 0.74
N SER A 208 -12.86 -14.81 0.45
CA SER A 208 -11.46 -14.51 0.79
C SER A 208 -11.13 -14.80 2.25
N GLN A 209 -9.98 -15.43 2.50
CA GLN A 209 -9.50 -15.76 3.84
C GLN A 209 -8.65 -14.62 4.42
N LEU A 210 -8.01 -13.85 3.53
CA LEU A 210 -7.14 -12.73 3.86
C LEU A 210 -7.65 -11.46 3.21
N ALA A 211 -7.61 -10.36 3.95
CA ALA A 211 -7.72 -9.01 3.41
C ALA A 211 -6.41 -8.26 3.66
N ILE A 212 -5.82 -7.69 2.61
CA ILE A 212 -4.66 -6.79 2.68
C ILE A 212 -5.14 -5.42 2.26
N VAL A 213 -5.16 -4.50 3.22
CA VAL A 213 -5.80 -3.20 3.07
C VAL A 213 -4.86 -2.08 3.51
N SER A 214 -5.04 -0.90 2.93
CA SER A 214 -4.47 0.33 3.47
C SER A 214 -5.48 1.05 4.34
N VAL A 215 -5.01 1.74 5.39
CA VAL A 215 -5.84 2.66 6.17
C VAL A 215 -5.73 4.06 5.58
N GLY A 216 -6.86 4.62 5.16
CA GLY A 216 -6.98 5.99 4.65
C GLY A 216 -7.39 6.96 5.74
N ALA A 217 -6.87 8.19 5.69
CA ALA A 217 -7.37 9.29 6.51
C ALA A 217 -8.50 9.99 5.76
N VAL A 218 -9.59 10.31 6.45
CA VAL A 218 -10.65 11.14 5.87
C VAL A 218 -10.22 12.60 6.00
N SER A 219 -9.79 13.18 4.89
CA SER A 219 -9.41 14.59 4.77
C SER A 219 -9.69 15.09 3.35
N TYR A 220 -9.75 16.41 3.15
CA TYR A 220 -9.95 16.97 1.81
C TYR A 220 -8.81 16.64 0.83
N GLU A 221 -7.64 16.27 1.34
CA GLU A 221 -6.49 15.80 0.56
C GLU A 221 -6.54 14.28 0.27
N SER A 222 -7.51 13.56 0.85
CA SER A 222 -7.60 12.10 0.73
C SER A 222 -7.89 11.65 -0.69
N VAL A 223 -7.49 10.42 -1.01
CA VAL A 223 -7.79 9.78 -2.30
C VAL A 223 -9.29 9.70 -2.55
N LEU A 224 -10.09 9.49 -1.49
CA LEU A 224 -11.55 9.46 -1.57
C LEU A 224 -12.14 10.79 -2.06
N ARG A 225 -11.57 11.93 -1.65
CA ARG A 225 -12.04 13.24 -2.10
C ARG A 225 -11.42 13.67 -3.43
N THR A 226 -10.10 13.56 -3.54
CA THR A 226 -9.34 14.05 -4.71
C THR A 226 -9.64 13.29 -6.00
N ARG A 227 -10.17 12.07 -5.89
CA ARG A 227 -10.59 11.26 -7.04
C ARG A 227 -12.10 11.14 -7.18
N SER A 228 -12.85 12.06 -6.57
CA SER A 228 -14.31 12.14 -6.67
C SER A 228 -15.01 10.81 -6.38
N ALA A 229 -14.46 10.00 -5.45
CA ALA A 229 -15.12 8.77 -5.02
C ALA A 229 -16.42 9.09 -4.26
N TYR A 230 -16.44 10.26 -3.61
CA TYR A 230 -17.60 10.87 -2.99
C TYR A 230 -17.91 12.22 -3.63
N SER A 231 -19.19 12.56 -3.72
CA SER A 231 -19.62 13.93 -3.98
C SER A 231 -19.11 14.84 -2.85
N LYS A 232 -19.10 16.15 -3.07
CA LYS A 232 -18.70 17.09 -2.02
C LYS A 232 -19.66 16.98 -0.83
N GLU A 233 -20.95 16.88 -1.12
CA GLU A 233 -22.02 16.82 -0.15
C GLU A 233 -21.92 15.56 0.71
N ASP A 234 -21.68 14.40 0.10
CA ASP A 234 -21.46 13.13 0.81
C ASP A 234 -20.22 13.21 1.69
N PHE A 235 -19.14 13.83 1.19
CA PHE A 235 -17.89 13.98 1.93
C PHE A 235 -18.04 14.91 3.13
N ASP A 236 -18.76 16.02 2.96
CA ASP A 236 -19.06 16.96 4.04
C ASP A 236 -19.96 16.31 5.11
N GLU A 237 -20.92 15.46 4.70
CA GLU A 237 -21.77 14.68 5.63
C GLU A 237 -20.95 13.71 6.48
N ILE A 238 -20.09 12.86 5.88
CA ILE A 238 -19.29 11.90 6.64
C ILE A 238 -18.32 12.61 7.61
N MET A 239 -17.75 13.74 7.18
CA MET A 239 -16.89 14.58 8.03
C MET A 239 -17.68 15.14 9.22
N ALA A 240 -18.88 15.66 8.99
CA ALA A 240 -19.76 16.16 10.05
C ALA A 240 -20.18 15.07 11.05
N LEU A 241 -20.27 13.81 10.59
CA LEU A 241 -20.55 12.64 11.42
C LEU A 241 -19.31 12.08 12.15
N GLY A 242 -18.16 12.75 12.04
CA GLY A 242 -16.95 12.40 12.79
C GLY A 242 -16.10 11.30 12.15
N ALA A 243 -16.21 11.11 10.82
CA ALA A 243 -15.30 10.24 10.09
C ALA A 243 -13.84 10.62 10.35
N VAL A 244 -13.02 9.66 10.76
CA VAL A 244 -11.56 9.86 10.93
C VAL A 244 -10.75 9.08 9.92
N GLY A 245 -11.31 7.99 9.39
CA GLY A 245 -10.61 7.08 8.49
C GLY A 245 -11.53 6.27 7.61
N ASP A 246 -10.94 5.62 6.62
CA ASP A 246 -11.62 4.68 5.74
C ASP A 246 -10.75 3.45 5.45
N ILE A 247 -11.43 2.32 5.21
CA ILE A 247 -10.84 1.10 4.65
C ILE A 247 -11.78 0.63 3.55
N ALA A 248 -11.24 0.38 2.35
CA ALA A 248 -12.03 -0.09 1.21
C ALA A 248 -13.19 0.89 0.85
N GLY A 249 -13.03 2.18 1.12
CA GLY A 249 -14.08 3.20 0.94
C GLY A 249 -15.16 3.20 2.02
N ARG A 250 -15.06 2.35 3.05
CA ARG A 250 -15.96 2.32 4.21
C ARG A 250 -15.41 3.24 5.30
N CYS A 251 -16.03 4.41 5.45
CA CYS A 251 -15.63 5.41 6.44
C CYS A 251 -16.07 5.02 7.85
N PHE A 252 -15.26 5.37 8.85
CA PHE A 252 -15.51 5.08 10.26
C PHE A 252 -15.02 6.21 11.19
N ASP A 253 -15.59 6.25 12.40
CA ASP A 253 -15.23 7.18 13.48
C ASP A 253 -14.01 6.71 14.29
N ILE A 254 -13.62 7.47 15.32
CA ILE A 254 -12.47 7.14 16.18
C ILE A 254 -12.63 5.81 16.95
N ASN A 255 -13.85 5.29 17.06
CA ASN A 255 -14.15 4.00 17.68
C ASN A 255 -14.24 2.86 16.64
N GLY A 256 -14.03 3.17 15.36
CA GLY A 256 -14.15 2.21 14.25
C GLY A 256 -15.59 1.89 13.87
N LYS A 257 -16.56 2.69 14.33
CA LYS A 257 -17.96 2.54 13.93
C LYS A 257 -18.19 3.24 12.60
N GLN A 258 -18.92 2.59 11.70
CA GLN A 258 -19.23 3.17 10.39
C GLN A 258 -20.06 4.46 10.53
N VAL A 259 -19.74 5.44 9.68
CA VAL A 259 -20.40 6.76 9.65
C VAL A 259 -21.20 6.93 8.35
N SER A 260 -22.43 7.42 8.45
CA SER A 260 -23.43 7.58 7.37
C SER A 260 -23.97 6.30 6.70
N LYS A 261 -25.15 5.86 7.13
CA LYS A 261 -25.90 4.77 6.46
C LYS A 261 -26.29 5.09 5.01
N PRO A 262 -26.74 6.32 4.65
CA PRO A 262 -27.09 6.67 3.26
C PRO A 262 -25.93 6.51 2.28
N VAL A 263 -24.72 6.88 2.69
CA VAL A 263 -23.50 6.68 1.91
C VAL A 263 -23.18 5.19 1.80
N ILE A 264 -23.16 4.48 2.93
CA ILE A 264 -22.82 3.03 3.00
C ILE A 264 -23.73 2.18 2.10
N ASP A 265 -25.03 2.49 2.05
CA ASP A 265 -26.02 1.77 1.25
C ASP A 265 -25.80 1.92 -0.27
N ARG A 266 -24.97 2.88 -0.69
CA ARG A 266 -24.60 3.15 -2.08
C ARG A 266 -23.18 2.75 -2.44
N THR A 267 -22.34 2.46 -1.45
CA THR A 267 -20.96 2.03 -1.65
C THR A 267 -20.91 0.53 -1.97
N ILE A 268 -20.28 0.16 -3.09
CA ILE A 268 -20.16 -1.22 -3.59
C ILE A 268 -18.77 -1.80 -3.27
N GLY A 269 -18.76 -3.03 -2.74
CA GLY A 269 -17.57 -3.71 -2.20
C GLY A 269 -17.89 -4.35 -0.85
N LEU A 270 -16.91 -5.03 -0.25
CA LEU A 270 -17.08 -5.62 1.07
C LEU A 270 -17.48 -4.57 2.11
N LYS A 271 -18.37 -4.95 3.03
CA LYS A 271 -18.70 -4.12 4.19
C LYS A 271 -17.63 -4.29 5.26
N THR A 272 -17.56 -3.35 6.20
CA THR A 272 -16.60 -3.44 7.32
C THR A 272 -16.76 -4.73 8.11
N GLU A 273 -17.99 -5.22 8.33
CA GLU A 273 -18.21 -6.49 9.01
C GLU A 273 -17.74 -7.71 8.19
N ASP A 274 -17.83 -7.66 6.86
CA ASP A 274 -17.29 -8.70 5.99
C ASP A 274 -15.76 -8.71 6.02
N ILE A 275 -15.13 -7.54 6.16
CA ILE A 275 -13.68 -7.45 6.36
C ILE A 275 -13.33 -8.01 7.74
N LYS A 276 -14.05 -7.63 8.80
CA LYS A 276 -13.81 -8.11 10.18
C LYS A 276 -13.95 -9.62 10.34
N SER A 277 -14.82 -10.26 9.55
CA SER A 277 -15.00 -11.72 9.60
C SER A 277 -13.82 -12.51 9.02
N LYS A 278 -12.93 -11.86 8.25
CA LYS A 278 -11.73 -12.48 7.70
C LYS A 278 -10.78 -12.86 8.82
N LYS A 279 -10.20 -14.06 8.74
CA LYS A 279 -9.24 -14.54 9.74
C LYS A 279 -8.00 -13.66 9.81
N VAL A 280 -7.50 -13.24 8.64
CA VAL A 280 -6.30 -12.41 8.55
C VAL A 280 -6.64 -11.10 7.86
N ARG A 281 -6.43 -9.98 8.56
CA ARG A 281 -6.75 -8.62 8.11
C ARG A 281 -5.51 -7.76 8.29
N ILE A 282 -4.68 -7.72 7.25
CA ILE A 282 -3.43 -6.95 7.23
C ILE A 282 -3.75 -5.50 6.88
N GLY A 283 -3.58 -4.60 7.84
CA GLY A 283 -3.58 -3.16 7.63
C GLY A 283 -2.17 -2.62 7.47
N VAL A 284 -1.96 -1.81 6.44
CA VAL A 284 -0.71 -1.08 6.22
C VAL A 284 -1.00 0.42 6.24
N ALA A 285 -0.29 1.17 7.08
CA ALA A 285 -0.43 2.61 7.13
C ALA A 285 0.84 3.28 7.65
N VAL A 286 1.24 4.37 6.99
CA VAL A 286 2.39 5.21 7.34
C VAL A 286 1.94 6.66 7.21
N GLY A 287 2.35 7.49 8.18
CA GLY A 287 2.13 8.93 8.19
C GLY A 287 1.26 9.41 9.35
N GLU A 288 1.69 10.52 9.93
CA GLU A 288 1.12 11.22 11.07
C GLU A 288 -0.31 11.69 10.79
N LYS A 289 -0.58 12.08 9.53
CA LYS A 289 -1.92 12.44 9.06
C LYS A 289 -2.94 11.29 9.18
N LYS A 290 -2.49 10.05 9.31
CA LYS A 290 -3.34 8.84 9.41
C LYS A 290 -3.56 8.37 10.85
N VAL A 291 -2.98 9.02 11.85
CA VAL A 291 -3.00 8.54 13.25
C VAL A 291 -4.43 8.26 13.77
N LYS A 292 -5.37 9.20 13.60
CA LYS A 292 -6.76 8.98 14.03
C LYS A 292 -7.45 7.86 13.27
N ALA A 293 -7.19 7.73 11.96
CA ALA A 293 -7.71 6.64 11.14
C ALA A 293 -7.17 5.28 11.59
N ILE A 294 -5.87 5.20 11.89
CA ILE A 294 -5.22 4.00 12.42
C ILE A 294 -5.86 3.61 13.75
N ILE A 295 -6.04 4.57 14.67
CA ILE A 295 -6.70 4.33 15.95
C ILE A 295 -8.12 3.79 15.75
N GLY A 296 -8.93 4.41 14.89
CA GLY A 296 -10.28 3.95 14.58
C GLY A 296 -10.31 2.53 14.01
N ALA A 297 -9.41 2.22 13.06
CA ALA A 297 -9.32 0.88 12.46
C ALA A 297 -8.93 -0.20 13.49
N LEU A 298 -7.99 0.11 14.38
CA LEU A 298 -7.52 -0.77 15.44
C LEU A 298 -8.58 -0.97 16.53
N ARG A 299 -9.19 0.12 17.03
CA ARG A 299 -10.29 0.06 18.03
C ARG A 299 -11.51 -0.69 17.50
N GLY A 300 -11.84 -0.50 16.22
CA GLY A 300 -12.95 -1.19 15.58
C GLY A 300 -12.69 -2.66 15.24
N GLY A 301 -11.46 -3.16 15.46
CA GLY A 301 -11.04 -4.52 15.10
C GLY A 301 -11.07 -4.79 13.58
N ILE A 302 -11.11 -3.74 12.76
CA ILE A 302 -11.22 -3.84 11.29
C ILE A 302 -9.99 -4.54 10.72
N ILE A 303 -8.84 -4.32 11.34
CA ILE A 303 -7.57 -5.00 11.07
C ILE A 303 -7.09 -5.72 12.34
N ASN A 304 -6.44 -6.88 12.20
CA ASN A 304 -5.81 -7.60 13.32
C ASN A 304 -4.31 -7.82 13.12
N ARG A 305 -3.78 -7.50 11.94
CA ARG A 305 -2.34 -7.48 11.69
C ARG A 305 -1.97 -6.11 11.19
N PHE A 306 -1.11 -5.40 11.89
CA PHE A 306 -0.80 -4.01 11.55
C PHE A 306 0.68 -3.81 11.23
N TYR A 307 0.96 -3.12 10.13
CA TYR A 307 2.30 -2.77 9.70
C TYR A 307 2.39 -1.25 9.53
N THR A 308 3.36 -0.64 10.23
CA THR A 308 3.61 0.80 10.19
C THR A 308 5.08 1.11 10.45
N ASP A 309 5.45 2.39 10.41
CA ASP A 309 6.77 2.87 10.79
C ASP A 309 6.81 3.35 12.25
N GLU A 310 8.02 3.50 12.78
CA GLU A 310 8.28 3.93 14.15
C GLU A 310 7.69 5.31 14.49
N ILE A 311 7.81 6.30 13.60
CA ILE A 311 7.31 7.67 13.85
C ILE A 311 5.78 7.66 14.00
N THR A 312 5.10 7.02 13.07
CA THR A 312 3.64 6.87 13.04
C THR A 312 3.17 6.10 14.27
N ALA A 313 3.89 5.03 14.65
CA ALA A 313 3.58 4.24 15.83
C ALA A 313 3.65 5.05 17.13
N GLN A 314 4.71 5.85 17.29
CA GLN A 314 4.88 6.72 18.45
C GLN A 314 3.74 7.74 18.56
N GLU A 315 3.34 8.36 17.44
CA GLU A 315 2.25 9.33 17.46
C GLU A 315 0.88 8.66 17.72
N VAL A 316 0.65 7.44 17.20
CA VAL A 316 -0.54 6.63 17.55
C VAL A 316 -0.62 6.38 19.05
N ILE A 317 0.49 5.97 19.69
CA ILE A 317 0.53 5.73 21.14
C ILE A 317 0.20 7.01 21.92
N LYS A 318 0.82 8.13 21.54
CA LYS A 318 0.61 9.42 22.20
C LYS A 318 -0.84 9.89 22.08
N VAL A 319 -1.40 9.90 20.87
CA VAL A 319 -2.78 10.36 20.63
C VAL A 319 -3.79 9.44 21.30
N PHE A 320 -3.60 8.12 21.24
CA PHE A 320 -4.50 7.18 21.91
C PHE A 320 -4.49 7.33 23.43
N LYS A 321 -3.31 7.52 24.05
CA LYS A 321 -3.21 7.78 25.50
C LYS A 321 -3.93 9.07 25.90
N ASN A 322 -3.94 10.10 25.04
CA ASN A 322 -4.70 11.32 25.28
C ASN A 322 -6.21 11.08 25.20
N ILE A 323 -6.69 10.38 24.16
CA ILE A 323 -8.10 9.99 24.03
C ILE A 323 -8.57 9.20 25.27
N GLN A 324 -7.79 8.24 25.74
CA GLN A 324 -8.13 7.46 26.94
C GLN A 324 -8.16 8.28 28.23
N ARG A 325 -7.40 9.38 28.31
CA ARG A 325 -7.46 10.30 29.46
C ARG A 325 -8.73 11.13 29.42
N GLU A 326 -9.12 11.61 28.24
CA GLU A 326 -10.35 12.36 28.02
C GLU A 326 -11.60 11.49 28.27
N GLU A 327 -11.59 10.22 27.86
CA GLU A 327 -12.70 9.27 28.11
C GLU A 327 -12.90 8.91 29.59
N LYS A 328 -11.90 9.17 30.44
CA LYS A 328 -11.93 8.86 31.89
C LYS A 328 -12.30 10.06 32.76
N GLN A 329 -12.36 11.27 32.19
CA GLN A 329 -12.78 12.50 32.86
C GLN A 329 -14.29 12.70 32.71
#